data_AF-A0A2D5MU05-F1
#
_entry.id   AF-A0A2D5MU05-F1
#
_cell.length_a   1.000
_cell.length_b   1.000
_cell.length_c   1.000
_cell.angle_alpha   90.00
_cell.angle_beta   90.00
_cell.angle_gamma   90.00
#
_symmetry.space_group_name_H-M   'P 1'
#
loop_
_entity.id
_entity.type
_entity.pdbx_description
1 polymer ?
#
loop_
_entity_poly.entity_id
_entity_poly.type
_entity_poly.pdbx_seq_one_letter_code
_entity_poly.pdbx_strand_id
1 'polypeptide(L)'
;MADRYALVVDATNSTIKEIPAADRLVADNLLLSGTTPTLTIGDAGAEDTKIVFDGNAQDFYIGLDDSADDLLIGLGSAVGTTPAISIDENQDVVSNQEFRAVSYNETYVAPTSSSNATTINCEAGNYFKHTLTENTTFTFSNPPASGTGFSFVLHLIQDSSARTVTWPNSVDWAGGTAPTISTGSGDDDFYVFATSDGGTIWYGFTAGQAMA
;
A
#
# COMPACT_ATOMS: atom_id res chain seq x y z
N MET A 1 -0.83 -40.81 21.98
CA MET A 1 -0.15 -40.98 20.67
C MET A 1 1.32 -40.74 20.93
N ALA A 2 2.24 -41.54 20.39
CA ALA A 2 3.66 -41.24 20.52
C ALA A 2 3.99 -40.05 19.60
N ASP A 3 4.73 -39.07 20.11
CA ASP A 3 5.24 -37.96 19.30
C ASP A 3 6.12 -38.53 18.19
N ARG A 4 5.96 -38.01 16.96
CA ARG A 4 6.78 -38.41 15.81
C ARG A 4 7.75 -37.29 15.51
N TYR A 5 9.03 -37.52 15.78
CA TYR A 5 10.12 -36.57 15.53
C TYR A 5 10.79 -36.83 14.18
N ALA A 6 11.39 -35.79 13.59
CA ALA A 6 12.24 -35.96 12.41
C ALA A 6 13.49 -36.78 12.76
N LEU A 7 13.98 -37.57 11.80
CA LEU A 7 15.16 -38.43 11.98
C LEU A 7 16.34 -37.91 11.16
N VAL A 8 17.53 -37.87 11.76
CA VAL A 8 18.80 -37.61 11.06
C VAL A 8 19.63 -38.88 11.07
N VAL A 9 20.11 -39.28 9.89
CA VAL A 9 21.09 -40.35 9.74
C VAL A 9 22.48 -39.74 9.76
N ASP A 10 23.23 -39.99 10.84
CA ASP A 10 24.66 -39.63 10.89
C ASP A 10 25.44 -40.71 10.14
N ALA A 11 25.75 -40.44 8.87
CA ALA A 11 26.50 -41.36 8.01
C ALA A 11 27.89 -41.70 8.56
N THR A 12 28.46 -40.84 9.41
CA THR A 12 29.78 -41.04 10.03
C THR A 12 29.73 -42.06 11.16
N ASN A 13 28.61 -42.11 11.90
CA ASN A 13 28.46 -42.95 13.09
C ASN A 13 27.45 -44.09 12.92
N SER A 14 26.79 -44.21 11.76
CA SER A 14 25.73 -45.19 11.48
C SER A 14 24.60 -45.18 12.52
N THR A 15 24.37 -44.04 13.17
CA THR A 15 23.31 -43.85 14.16
C THR A 15 22.17 -43.03 13.57
N ILE A 16 20.95 -43.44 13.86
CA ILE A 16 19.75 -42.63 13.65
C ILE A 16 19.49 -41.85 14.93
N LYS A 17 19.36 -40.52 14.83
CA LYS A 17 18.97 -39.64 15.94
C LYS A 17 17.62 -39.02 15.65
N GLU A 18 16.73 -39.05 16.63
CA GLU A 18 15.53 -38.20 16.63
C GLU A 18 15.95 -36.74 16.85
N ILE A 19 15.16 -35.80 16.35
CA ILE A 19 15.22 -34.38 16.71
C ILE A 19 13.99 -34.08 17.58
N PRO A 20 14.10 -34.22 18.92
CA PRO A 20 13.07 -33.81 19.87
C PRO A 20 12.62 -32.35 19.68
N ALA A 21 11.50 -31.99 20.30
CA ALA A 21 11.07 -30.60 20.39
C ALA A 21 12.18 -29.74 21.04
N ALA A 22 12.33 -28.50 20.56
CA ALA A 22 13.38 -27.55 20.94
C ALA A 22 14.82 -27.88 20.48
N ASP A 23 15.05 -29.02 19.79
CA ASP A 23 16.35 -29.27 19.15
C ASP A 23 16.47 -28.56 17.79
N ARG A 24 17.72 -28.25 17.42
CA ARG A 24 18.06 -27.55 16.18
C ARG A 24 18.40 -28.54 15.08
N LEU A 25 17.69 -28.45 13.96
CA LEU A 25 18.09 -29.10 12.71
C LEU A 25 19.18 -28.27 12.02
N VAL A 26 20.29 -28.92 11.65
CA VAL A 26 21.34 -28.32 10.82
C VAL A 26 21.34 -29.04 9.48
N ALA A 27 21.11 -28.29 8.40
CA ALA A 27 21.11 -28.81 7.05
C ALA A 27 21.86 -27.83 6.14
N ASP A 28 22.78 -28.36 5.33
CA ASP A 28 23.51 -27.54 4.35
C ASP A 28 22.57 -27.03 3.24
N ASN A 29 21.57 -27.84 2.87
CA ASN A 29 20.58 -27.54 1.85
C ASN A 29 19.19 -28.02 2.30
N LEU A 30 18.18 -27.17 2.15
CA LEU A 30 16.77 -27.52 2.31
C LEU A 30 16.07 -27.49 0.96
N LEU A 31 15.44 -28.60 0.55
CA LEU A 31 14.62 -28.68 -0.66
C LEU A 31 13.15 -28.96 -0.28
N LEU A 32 12.26 -28.04 -0.63
CA LEU A 32 10.81 -28.18 -0.50
C LEU A 32 10.22 -28.46 -1.90
N SER A 33 9.89 -29.72 -2.19
CA SER A 33 9.49 -30.17 -3.55
C SER A 33 8.15 -30.91 -3.58
N GLY A 34 7.56 -31.05 -4.77
CA GLY A 34 6.26 -31.68 -4.99
C GLY A 34 5.38 -30.83 -5.90
N THR A 35 4.11 -31.20 -6.08
CA THR A 35 3.16 -30.40 -6.88
C THR A 35 2.59 -29.20 -6.13
N THR A 36 2.68 -29.18 -4.79
CA THR A 36 2.14 -28.11 -3.93
C THR A 36 2.90 -28.02 -2.60
N PRO A 37 4.22 -27.80 -2.61
CA PRO A 37 5.00 -27.71 -1.37
C PRO A 37 4.61 -26.46 -0.56
N THR A 38 4.55 -26.58 0.76
CA THR A 38 4.33 -25.47 1.68
C THR A 38 5.38 -25.48 2.79
N LEU A 39 5.65 -24.31 3.36
CA LEU A 39 6.38 -24.15 4.61
C LEU A 39 5.51 -23.33 5.55
N THR A 40 5.15 -23.91 6.68
CA THR A 40 4.42 -23.21 7.75
C THR A 40 5.40 -22.92 8.88
N ILE A 41 5.44 -21.67 9.30
CA ILE A 41 6.25 -21.19 10.42
C ILE A 41 5.28 -20.75 11.52
N GLY A 42 5.45 -21.28 12.73
CA GLY A 42 4.54 -21.08 13.85
C GLY A 42 3.52 -22.18 14.06
N ASP A 43 2.79 -22.09 15.17
CA ASP A 43 1.81 -23.06 15.66
C ASP A 43 0.45 -22.44 16.01
N ALA A 44 0.23 -21.18 15.59
CA ALA A 44 -0.95 -20.36 15.89
C ALA A 44 -1.14 -20.01 17.38
N GLY A 45 -0.10 -20.18 18.21
CA GLY A 45 -0.01 -19.51 19.50
C GLY A 45 0.36 -18.04 19.36
N ALA A 46 0.30 -17.33 20.49
CA ALA A 46 0.59 -15.90 20.55
C ALA A 46 2.09 -15.64 20.70
N GLU A 47 2.85 -15.98 19.67
CA GLU A 47 4.30 -15.85 19.65
C GLU A 47 4.80 -15.29 18.31
N ASP A 48 5.75 -14.37 18.38
CA ASP A 48 6.43 -13.89 17.18
C ASP A 48 7.23 -15.02 16.54
N THR A 49 7.10 -15.16 15.23
CA THR A 49 7.87 -16.16 14.46
C THR A 49 8.63 -15.51 13.33
N LYS A 50 9.77 -16.09 12.94
CA LYS A 50 10.65 -15.45 11.95
C LYS A 50 11.57 -16.42 11.23
N ILE A 51 12.01 -15.99 10.06
CA ILE A 51 13.21 -16.45 9.39
C ILE A 51 14.28 -15.38 9.60
N VAL A 52 15.43 -15.76 10.16
CA VAL A 52 16.58 -14.87 10.35
C VAL A 52 17.60 -15.11 9.25
N PHE A 53 18.00 -14.04 8.59
CA PHE A 53 19.15 -13.97 7.69
C PHE A 53 20.35 -13.48 8.50
N ASP A 54 21.08 -14.45 9.09
CA ASP A 54 22.26 -14.22 9.94
C ASP A 54 23.47 -13.83 9.08
N GLY A 55 23.88 -12.56 9.19
CA GLY A 55 24.95 -11.98 8.40
C GLY A 55 26.17 -11.68 9.27
N ASN A 56 27.34 -11.48 8.65
CA ASN A 56 28.59 -11.26 9.41
C ASN A 56 28.55 -10.00 10.32
N ALA A 57 27.82 -8.96 9.92
CA ALA A 57 27.76 -7.69 10.65
C ALA A 57 26.35 -7.23 10.99
N GLN A 58 25.37 -7.64 10.20
CA GLN A 58 23.97 -7.29 10.36
C GLN A 58 23.14 -8.49 10.00
N ASP A 59 22.14 -8.74 10.84
CA ASP A 59 21.11 -9.71 10.58
C ASP A 59 19.90 -8.99 9.98
N PHE A 60 19.06 -9.77 9.31
CA PHE A 60 17.74 -9.31 8.90
C PHE A 60 16.72 -10.40 9.22
N TYR A 61 15.45 -10.03 9.27
CA TYR A 61 14.38 -11.00 9.44
C TYR A 61 13.21 -10.75 8.51
N ILE A 62 12.48 -11.83 8.23
CA ILE A 62 11.08 -11.79 7.79
C ILE A 62 10.31 -12.52 8.89
N GLY A 63 9.31 -11.89 9.49
CA GLY A 63 8.63 -12.47 10.65
C GLY A 63 7.22 -11.95 10.88
N LEU A 64 6.41 -12.78 11.53
CA LEU A 64 5.11 -12.42 12.06
C LEU A 64 5.31 -11.83 13.45
N ASP A 65 4.90 -10.56 13.63
CA ASP A 65 4.78 -9.89 14.91
C ASP A 65 3.37 -10.15 15.43
N ASP A 66 3.21 -11.19 16.25
CA ASP A 66 1.89 -11.61 16.72
C ASP A 66 1.33 -10.59 17.73
N SER A 67 2.22 -9.88 18.45
CA SER A 67 1.80 -8.83 19.38
C SER A 67 1.13 -7.65 18.67
N ALA A 68 1.44 -7.42 17.39
CA ALA A 68 0.87 -6.37 16.55
C ALA A 68 -0.01 -6.90 15.40
N ASP A 69 -0.11 -8.22 15.23
CA ASP A 69 -0.75 -8.90 14.10
C ASP A 69 -0.18 -8.54 12.70
N ASP A 70 1.10 -8.15 12.62
CA ASP A 70 1.76 -7.67 11.40
C ASP A 70 2.77 -8.69 10.80
N LEU A 71 2.88 -8.71 9.48
CA LEU A 71 4.06 -9.28 8.80
C LEU A 71 5.13 -8.21 8.61
N LEU A 72 6.34 -8.48 9.10
CA LEU A 72 7.45 -7.54 9.11
C LEU A 72 8.65 -8.06 8.31
N ILE A 73 9.34 -7.12 7.67
CA ILE A 73 10.72 -7.28 7.18
C ILE A 73 11.57 -6.23 7.88
N GLY A 74 12.62 -6.64 8.60
CA GLY A 74 13.37 -5.72 9.45
C GLY A 74 14.85 -6.06 9.63
N LEU A 75 15.54 -5.15 10.31
CA LEU A 75 16.95 -5.28 10.69
C LEU A 75 17.09 -6.09 11.99
N GLY A 76 18.23 -6.76 12.19
CA GLY A 76 18.48 -7.60 13.35
C GLY A 76 17.63 -8.88 13.35
N SER A 77 17.33 -9.38 14.55
CA SER A 77 16.60 -10.65 14.76
C SER A 77 15.47 -10.57 15.78
N ALA A 78 15.21 -9.40 16.36
CA ALA A 78 14.07 -9.16 17.24
C ALA A 78 12.90 -8.57 16.44
N VAL A 79 11.85 -9.38 16.25
CA VAL A 79 10.60 -8.95 15.59
C VAL A 79 10.00 -7.75 16.35
N GLY A 80 9.38 -6.82 15.62
CA GLY A 80 8.76 -5.61 16.17
C GLY A 80 9.72 -4.44 16.50
N THR A 81 11.04 -4.65 16.53
CA THR A 81 11.97 -3.60 17.01
C THR A 81 12.50 -2.66 15.95
N THR A 82 12.79 -3.17 14.74
CA THR A 82 13.36 -2.37 13.64
C THR A 82 12.76 -2.76 12.27
N PRO A 83 11.42 -2.65 12.11
CA PRO A 83 10.80 -2.91 10.83
C PRO A 83 11.32 -1.90 9.78
N ALA A 84 11.58 -2.41 8.59
CA ALA A 84 11.81 -1.63 7.38
C ALA A 84 10.55 -1.61 6.51
N ILE A 85 9.81 -2.73 6.48
CA ILE A 85 8.51 -2.89 5.86
C ILE A 85 7.58 -3.58 6.86
N SER A 86 6.36 -3.07 7.01
CA SER A 86 5.26 -3.74 7.72
C SER A 86 4.07 -3.95 6.78
N ILE A 87 3.37 -5.05 6.97
CA ILE A 87 2.12 -5.40 6.30
C ILE A 87 1.11 -5.79 7.36
N ASP A 88 0.00 -5.07 7.43
CA ASP A 88 -1.02 -5.25 8.46
C ASP A 88 -2.17 -6.17 8.02
N GLU A 89 -3.16 -6.37 8.89
CA GLU A 89 -4.35 -7.18 8.63
C GLU A 89 -5.27 -6.58 7.55
N ASN A 90 -5.13 -5.29 7.27
CA ASN A 90 -5.80 -4.57 6.20
C ASN A 90 -5.08 -4.72 4.85
N GLN A 91 -3.90 -5.35 4.83
CA GLN A 91 -3.03 -5.55 3.67
C GLN A 91 -2.32 -4.27 3.21
N ASP A 92 -2.27 -3.26 4.08
CA ASP A 92 -1.52 -2.04 3.80
C ASP A 92 -0.03 -2.31 3.96
N VAL A 93 0.78 -1.78 3.04
CA VAL A 93 2.23 -1.93 3.08
C VAL A 93 2.86 -0.60 3.45
N VAL A 94 3.52 -0.55 4.60
CA VAL A 94 4.20 0.67 5.09
C VAL A 94 5.70 0.50 4.94
N SER A 95 6.36 1.52 4.36
CA SER A 95 7.81 1.68 4.47
C SER A 95 8.10 2.45 5.76
N ASN A 96 8.62 1.78 6.79
CA ASN A 96 8.90 2.43 8.09
C ASN A 96 10.17 3.29 8.06
N GLN A 97 10.82 3.39 6.89
CA GLN A 97 12.03 4.18 6.61
C GLN A 97 11.85 4.97 5.30
N GLU A 98 12.91 5.62 4.82
CA GLU A 98 12.88 6.29 3.52
C GLU A 98 12.63 5.30 2.37
N PHE A 99 11.63 5.61 1.54
CA PHE A 99 11.42 4.93 0.27
C PHE A 99 12.04 5.73 -0.88
N ARG A 100 13.10 5.21 -1.50
CA ARG A 100 13.75 5.83 -2.67
C ARG A 100 13.57 4.96 -3.91
N ALA A 101 12.54 5.25 -4.69
CA ALA A 101 12.29 4.57 -5.96
C ALA A 101 13.18 5.12 -7.08
N VAL A 102 13.59 4.24 -8.02
CA VAL A 102 14.25 4.67 -9.27
C VAL A 102 13.28 5.43 -10.16
N SER A 103 12.02 4.98 -10.20
CA SER A 103 10.88 5.64 -10.83
C SER A 103 9.63 5.28 -10.03
N TYR A 104 8.66 6.19 -9.96
CA TYR A 104 7.35 5.92 -9.35
C TYR A 104 6.26 6.11 -10.40
N ASN A 105 5.24 5.26 -10.33
CA ASN A 105 4.05 5.33 -11.15
C ASN A 105 2.86 5.57 -10.24
N GLU A 106 1.94 6.39 -10.70
CA GLU A 106 0.67 6.61 -10.03
C GLU A 106 -0.39 5.68 -10.62
N THR A 107 -1.31 5.21 -9.79
CA THR A 107 -2.44 4.42 -10.27
C THR A 107 -3.40 5.35 -11.00
N TYR A 108 -3.54 5.12 -12.30
CA TYR A 108 -4.41 5.88 -13.18
C TYR A 108 -5.85 5.37 -13.11
N VAL A 109 -6.79 6.28 -12.92
CA VAL A 109 -8.23 5.98 -12.91
C VAL A 109 -8.96 6.95 -13.84
N ALA A 110 -9.91 6.43 -14.63
CA ALA A 110 -10.77 7.22 -15.48
C ALA A 110 -12.22 7.21 -14.95
N PRO A 111 -12.56 8.07 -13.97
CA PRO A 111 -13.92 8.11 -13.43
C PRO A 111 -14.90 8.61 -14.51
N THR A 112 -16.15 8.16 -14.41
CA THR A 112 -17.25 8.57 -15.28
C THR A 112 -18.27 9.37 -14.49
N SER A 113 -18.93 10.33 -15.14
CA SER A 113 -20.05 11.06 -14.58
C SER A 113 -21.36 10.34 -14.87
N SER A 114 -22.30 10.38 -13.94
CA SER A 114 -23.69 9.98 -14.17
C SER A 114 -24.63 10.80 -13.30
N SER A 115 -25.76 11.24 -13.86
CA SER A 115 -26.76 12.03 -13.14
C SER A 115 -26.17 13.29 -12.47
N ASN A 116 -25.30 13.98 -13.21
CA ASN A 116 -24.61 15.19 -12.78
C ASN A 116 -23.69 15.00 -11.56
N ALA A 117 -23.12 13.80 -11.40
CA ALA A 117 -22.21 13.48 -10.30
C ALA A 117 -21.01 12.66 -10.78
N THR A 118 -19.83 12.94 -10.20
CA THR A 118 -18.60 12.17 -10.40
C THR A 118 -17.94 11.92 -9.03
N THR A 119 -17.63 10.66 -8.71
CA THR A 119 -16.93 10.32 -7.46
C THR A 119 -15.47 10.02 -7.74
N ILE A 120 -14.58 10.64 -6.96
CA ILE A 120 -13.16 10.29 -6.87
C ILE A 120 -12.99 9.40 -5.64
N ASN A 121 -12.71 8.11 -5.86
CA ASN A 121 -12.37 7.18 -4.79
C ASN A 121 -10.85 7.19 -4.57
N CYS A 122 -10.39 7.74 -3.45
CA CYS A 122 -8.96 7.91 -3.19
C CYS A 122 -8.20 6.57 -3.01
N GLU A 123 -8.92 5.49 -2.69
CA GLU A 123 -8.37 4.12 -2.65
C GLU A 123 -8.17 3.50 -4.03
N ALA A 124 -8.77 4.08 -5.08
CA ALA A 124 -8.64 3.56 -6.44
C ALA A 124 -7.39 4.06 -7.16
N GLY A 125 -6.78 5.15 -6.69
CA GLY A 125 -5.56 5.71 -7.25
C GLY A 125 -5.32 7.16 -6.87
N ASN A 126 -4.28 7.75 -7.47
CA ASN A 126 -3.80 9.10 -7.20
C ASN A 126 -3.63 9.96 -8.47
N TYR A 127 -3.92 9.39 -9.65
CA TYR A 127 -4.05 10.13 -10.89
C TYR A 127 -5.42 9.85 -11.52
N PHE A 128 -6.28 10.87 -11.57
CA PHE A 128 -7.62 10.76 -12.12
C PHE A 128 -7.75 11.56 -13.40
N LYS A 129 -8.23 10.94 -14.47
CA LYS A 129 -8.52 11.62 -15.74
C LYS A 129 -9.99 11.52 -16.09
N HIS A 130 -10.68 12.65 -16.13
CA HIS A 130 -12.11 12.71 -16.38
C HIS A 130 -12.44 13.61 -17.57
N THR A 131 -13.08 13.04 -18.58
CA THR A 131 -13.75 13.82 -19.63
C THR A 131 -15.16 14.14 -19.17
N LEU A 132 -15.46 15.44 -19.07
CA LEU A 132 -16.76 15.96 -18.66
C LEU A 132 -17.80 15.69 -19.75
N THR A 133 -18.74 14.78 -19.50
CA THR A 133 -19.85 14.48 -20.45
C THR A 133 -21.16 15.18 -20.09
N GLU A 134 -21.19 15.79 -18.91
CA GLU A 134 -22.28 16.58 -18.35
C GLU A 134 -21.73 17.59 -17.35
N ASN A 135 -22.56 18.55 -16.94
CA ASN A 135 -22.25 19.34 -15.76
C ASN A 135 -22.22 18.39 -14.56
N THR A 136 -21.17 18.41 -13.75
CA THR A 136 -20.98 17.41 -12.70
C THR A 136 -20.62 18.04 -11.37
N THR A 137 -21.09 17.42 -10.30
CA THR A 137 -20.66 17.69 -8.93
C THR A 137 -19.67 16.61 -8.51
N PHE A 138 -18.47 17.00 -8.11
CA PHE A 138 -17.50 16.05 -7.59
C PHE A 138 -17.78 15.70 -6.14
N THR A 139 -17.54 14.44 -5.80
CA THR A 139 -17.42 13.96 -4.42
C THR A 139 -16.07 13.26 -4.27
N PHE A 140 -15.33 13.59 -3.21
CA PHE A 140 -14.11 12.87 -2.85
C PHE A 140 -14.45 11.88 -1.75
N SER A 141 -14.18 10.60 -1.96
CA SER A 141 -14.52 9.52 -1.03
C SER A 141 -13.30 8.70 -0.63
N ASN A 142 -13.38 8.07 0.53
CA ASN A 142 -12.35 7.22 1.12
C ASN A 142 -10.95 7.86 1.13
N PRO A 143 -10.78 9.14 1.53
CA PRO A 143 -9.43 9.64 1.80
C PRO A 143 -8.78 8.82 2.92
N PRO A 144 -7.44 8.70 2.92
CA PRO A 144 -6.72 8.13 4.05
C PRO A 144 -7.10 8.80 5.37
N ALA A 145 -7.04 8.04 6.45
CA ALA A 145 -7.40 8.53 7.78
C ALA A 145 -6.58 9.76 8.21
N SER A 146 -7.15 10.56 9.11
CA SER A 146 -6.49 11.76 9.65
C SER A 146 -5.12 11.42 10.26
N GLY A 147 -4.12 12.26 9.99
CA GLY A 147 -2.72 12.03 10.40
C GLY A 147 -1.83 11.53 9.26
N THR A 148 -2.42 11.10 8.14
CA THR A 148 -1.72 10.73 6.90
C THR A 148 -1.98 11.76 5.82
N GLY A 149 -0.92 12.25 5.17
CA GLY A 149 -1.04 13.13 4.02
C GLY A 149 -1.45 12.35 2.76
N PHE A 150 -2.40 12.88 2.01
CA PHE A 150 -2.80 12.35 0.70
C PHE A 150 -2.94 13.48 -0.31
N SER A 151 -2.49 13.21 -1.54
CA SER A 151 -2.71 14.12 -2.66
C SER A 151 -2.95 13.33 -3.94
N PHE A 152 -3.76 13.92 -4.83
CA PHE A 152 -3.98 13.37 -6.16
C PHE A 152 -4.04 14.46 -7.22
N VAL A 153 -3.76 14.07 -8.46
CA VAL A 153 -3.98 14.89 -9.65
C VAL A 153 -5.36 14.57 -10.23
N LEU A 154 -6.12 15.62 -10.54
CA LEU A 154 -7.32 15.53 -11.36
C LEU A 154 -7.08 16.26 -12.69
N HIS A 155 -6.95 15.46 -13.74
CA HIS A 155 -6.91 15.90 -15.12
C HIS A 155 -8.33 15.93 -15.69
N LEU A 156 -8.88 17.13 -15.84
CA LEU A 156 -10.18 17.37 -16.44
C LEU A 156 -10.06 17.71 -17.92
N ILE A 157 -10.99 17.18 -18.73
CA ILE A 157 -11.10 17.47 -20.15
C ILE A 157 -12.53 17.88 -20.45
N GLN A 158 -12.70 19.02 -21.13
CA GLN A 158 -14.00 19.38 -21.71
C GLN A 158 -14.34 18.44 -22.88
N ASP A 159 -15.61 17.98 -22.96
CA ASP A 159 -16.08 17.33 -24.17
C ASP A 159 -16.26 18.33 -25.32
N SER A 160 -17.15 18.06 -26.27
CA SER A 160 -17.44 19.00 -27.36
C SER A 160 -18.28 20.21 -26.93
N SER A 161 -18.80 20.23 -25.70
CA SER A 161 -19.64 21.29 -25.15
C SER A 161 -19.02 21.85 -23.87
N ALA A 162 -19.21 23.13 -23.62
CA ALA A 162 -18.78 23.72 -22.35
C ALA A 162 -19.58 23.10 -21.18
N ARG A 163 -18.89 22.44 -20.27
CA ARG A 163 -19.44 21.89 -19.02
C ARG A 163 -19.01 22.71 -17.83
N THR A 164 -19.79 22.62 -16.76
CA THR A 164 -19.47 23.22 -15.45
C THR A 164 -19.18 22.15 -14.42
N VAL A 165 -18.30 22.48 -13.47
CA VAL A 165 -17.99 21.64 -12.32
C VAL A 165 -18.43 22.33 -11.02
N THR A 166 -19.07 21.56 -10.15
CA THR A 166 -19.29 21.93 -8.74
C THR A 166 -18.31 21.13 -7.88
N TRP A 167 -17.44 21.83 -7.15
CA TRP A 167 -16.46 21.22 -6.25
C TRP A 167 -17.10 20.88 -4.88
N PRO A 168 -16.58 19.88 -4.13
CA PRO A 168 -16.99 19.66 -2.75
C PRO A 168 -16.81 20.93 -1.90
N ASN A 169 -17.74 21.18 -0.97
CA ASN A 169 -17.64 22.32 -0.04
C ASN A 169 -16.43 22.22 0.92
N SER A 170 -15.85 21.02 1.06
CA SER A 170 -14.62 20.81 1.83
C SER A 170 -13.36 21.29 1.11
N VAL A 171 -13.45 21.69 -0.16
CA VAL A 171 -12.31 22.25 -0.89
C VAL A 171 -12.13 23.73 -0.53
N ASP A 172 -11.02 24.02 0.13
CA ASP A 172 -10.50 25.36 0.32
C ASP A 172 -9.60 25.75 -0.85
N TRP A 173 -9.90 26.90 -1.45
CA TRP A 173 -9.19 27.44 -2.61
C TRP A 173 -8.42 28.69 -2.22
N ALA A 174 -7.37 29.02 -2.96
CA ALA A 174 -6.65 30.28 -2.77
C ALA A 174 -7.62 31.49 -2.86
N GLY A 175 -7.69 32.29 -1.79
CA GLY A 175 -8.61 33.41 -1.71
C GLY A 175 -10.09 33.03 -1.51
N GLY A 176 -10.38 31.76 -1.18
CA GLY A 176 -11.72 31.26 -0.86
C GLY A 176 -12.68 31.14 -2.06
N THR A 177 -12.17 31.24 -3.29
CA THR A 177 -12.99 31.17 -4.50
C THR A 177 -12.47 30.08 -5.43
N ALA A 178 -13.36 29.19 -5.86
CA ALA A 178 -13.01 28.15 -6.83
C ALA A 178 -12.54 28.76 -8.17
N PRO A 179 -11.56 28.14 -8.84
CA PRO A 179 -11.11 28.58 -10.15
C PRO A 179 -12.24 28.42 -11.18
N THR A 180 -12.28 29.33 -12.16
CA THR A 180 -13.12 29.16 -13.34
C THR A 180 -12.48 28.12 -14.24
N ILE A 181 -13.20 27.07 -14.64
CA ILE A 181 -12.66 26.02 -15.53
C ILE A 181 -12.69 26.46 -17.00
N SER A 182 -11.82 25.86 -17.82
CA SER A 182 -11.79 26.12 -19.27
C SER A 182 -13.06 25.60 -19.95
N THR A 183 -13.41 26.14 -21.12
CA THR A 183 -14.69 25.85 -21.80
C THR A 183 -14.55 25.45 -23.27
N GLY A 184 -13.35 25.53 -23.84
CA GLY A 184 -13.08 25.09 -25.20
C GLY A 184 -13.17 23.57 -25.32
N SER A 185 -13.54 23.11 -26.51
CA SER A 185 -13.68 21.68 -26.79
C SER A 185 -12.32 20.99 -26.66
N GLY A 186 -12.23 19.99 -25.78
CA GLY A 186 -10.98 19.27 -25.54
C GLY A 186 -9.97 20.02 -24.69
N ASP A 187 -10.31 21.17 -24.11
CA ASP A 187 -9.41 21.88 -23.20
C ASP A 187 -9.05 21.01 -22.00
N ASP A 188 -7.75 20.89 -21.71
CA ASP A 188 -7.21 20.15 -20.58
C ASP A 188 -6.95 21.10 -19.39
N ASP A 189 -7.58 20.82 -18.24
CA ASP A 189 -7.31 21.48 -16.96
C ASP A 189 -6.73 20.46 -15.96
N PHE A 190 -5.72 20.89 -15.20
CA PHE A 190 -5.07 20.07 -14.18
C PHE A 190 -5.25 20.72 -12.81
N TYR A 191 -5.83 19.96 -11.89
CA TYR A 191 -5.98 20.33 -10.50
C TYR A 191 -5.20 19.36 -9.62
N VAL A 192 -4.66 19.88 -8.51
CA VAL A 192 -4.12 19.05 -7.43
C VAL A 192 -4.99 19.28 -6.21
N PHE A 193 -5.32 18.19 -5.52
CA PHE A 193 -6.01 18.24 -4.24
C PHE A 193 -5.16 17.55 -3.19
N ALA A 194 -5.03 18.15 -2.01
CA ALA A 194 -4.29 17.59 -0.90
C ALA A 194 -5.09 17.68 0.42
N THR A 195 -4.98 16.66 1.26
CA THR A 195 -5.56 16.62 2.60
C THR A 195 -4.61 15.90 3.56
N SER A 196 -4.77 16.13 4.86
CA SER A 196 -4.10 15.36 5.91
C SER A 196 -5.04 14.99 7.07
N ASP A 197 -6.34 15.29 6.93
CA ASP A 197 -7.33 15.27 8.01
C ASP A 197 -8.57 14.42 7.66
N GLY A 198 -8.38 13.36 6.87
CA GLY A 198 -9.47 12.49 6.44
C GLY A 198 -10.45 13.17 5.48
N GLY A 199 -10.00 14.20 4.75
CA GLY A 199 -10.81 14.95 3.80
C GLY A 199 -11.80 15.92 4.43
N THR A 200 -11.60 16.27 5.71
CA THR A 200 -12.36 17.36 6.36
C THR A 200 -12.09 18.67 5.64
N ILE A 201 -10.82 18.94 5.31
CA ILE A 201 -10.39 20.03 4.44
C ILE A 201 -9.55 19.46 3.30
N TRP A 202 -9.83 19.93 2.09
CA TRP A 202 -9.00 19.70 0.91
C TRP A 202 -8.44 21.03 0.43
N TYR A 203 -7.13 21.13 0.27
CA TYR A 203 -6.50 22.28 -0.38
C TYR A 203 -6.50 22.04 -1.89
N GLY A 204 -7.22 22.86 -2.63
CA GLY A 204 -7.31 22.82 -4.09
C GLY A 204 -6.32 23.77 -4.76
N PHE A 205 -5.60 23.27 -5.77
CA PHE A 205 -4.64 24.04 -6.55
C PHE A 205 -4.93 23.90 -8.05
N THR A 206 -4.93 25.01 -8.78
CA THR A 206 -4.86 24.97 -10.25
C THR A 206 -3.41 24.76 -10.65
N ALA A 207 -3.08 23.57 -11.14
CA ALA A 207 -1.73 23.21 -11.59
C ALA A 207 -1.49 23.54 -13.07
N GLY A 208 -2.55 23.51 -13.88
CA GLY A 208 -2.53 23.87 -15.29
C GLY A 208 -3.96 24.12 -15.78
N GLN A 209 -4.12 24.96 -16.79
CA GLN A 209 -5.44 25.35 -17.29
C GLN A 209 -5.38 25.68 -18.77
N ALA A 210 -6.41 25.26 -19.52
CA ALA A 210 -6.54 25.45 -20.97
C ALA A 210 -5.29 24.95 -21.73
N MET A 211 -4.78 23.79 -21.33
CA MET A 211 -3.65 23.14 -21.98
C MET A 211 -4.13 22.48 -23.28
N ALA A 212 -3.24 22.36 -24.27
CA ALA A 212 -3.50 21.82 -25.61
C ALA A 212 -2.73 20.54 -25.89
#